data_AF-A0AAJ0EQR9-F1
#
_entry.id   AF-A0AAJ0EQR9-F1
#
_cell.length_a   1.000
_cell.length_b   1.000
_cell.length_c   1.000
_cell.angle_alpha   90.00
_cell.angle_beta   90.00
_cell.angle_gamma   90.00
#
_symmetry.space_group_name_H-M   'P 1'
#
loop_
_entity.id
_entity.type
_entity.pdbx_description
1 polymer ?
#
loop_
_entity_poly.entity_id
_entity_poly.type
_entity_poly.pdbx_seq_one_letter_code
_entity_poly.pdbx_strand_id
1 'polypeptide(L)'
;MAQRLPPVEGFLVYENPGEQHEFADQAVKFTSAYLSPQTACFRLTFTILGGEHNKTVIYLQIASDNLDSFRYETCKLKDGGLPHLDEVRRRLGRKGGRGDLTHLRFLLRNGIHVQRIVPHTLPDYEALDDPSRHVLDTVASIAASPSFSLYIPANRLSRNSLNVCVEAVQRCSVLTKEEFLVYQRAVQLQRLYGGDGGRMLAVHEDDAAVDRDLAVDDHDSSSRQETDSCATLGFDVVPRDQNSPPQYDEGSVDVKKPMARLADTAHVDNSVIDFPPPEYGDIEQARDTPMALKRVRQWVDEDGSPHPSPKRMFSLGSCVAISASASVTNARRLDAKKRLDLENANVDSYMLLHDLSRRQENHQLRHEIKLLQEKVEQLQRQNMSSEKRQSEVEEICDGLEHQQDLVKDELGNFEVQIDELVGRLGEIEKQMPFLLEEREDFMRQTIRDMLQEDMMRDLIADVVKEQADDRSSDYVGREGEVNLPGPVRAYLCTIVADQVAMMKAKMRKALRE
;
A
#
# COMPACT_ATOMS: atom_id res chain seq x y z
N MET A 1 -4.33 -19.78 -3.22
CA MET A 1 -3.41 -19.86 -2.07
C MET A 1 -2.76 -18.50 -1.89
N ALA A 2 -2.73 -17.98 -0.66
CA ALA A 2 -2.03 -16.73 -0.34
C ALA A 2 -0.53 -16.90 -0.57
N GLN A 3 0.04 -16.16 -1.53
CA GLN A 3 1.48 -16.14 -1.72
C GLN A 3 2.10 -15.33 -0.58
N ARG A 4 3.23 -15.76 -0.03
CA ARG A 4 3.99 -14.98 0.94
C ARG A 4 5.40 -14.79 0.41
N LEU A 5 5.91 -13.57 0.52
CA LEU A 5 7.33 -13.35 0.25
C LEU A 5 8.14 -13.95 1.41
N PRO A 6 9.25 -14.65 1.11
CA PRO A 6 10.16 -15.08 2.15
C PRO A 6 10.67 -13.85 2.93
N PRO A 7 10.89 -13.96 4.25
CA PRO A 7 11.49 -12.88 5.02
C PRO A 7 12.87 -12.54 4.47
N VAL A 8 13.09 -11.26 4.17
CA VAL A 8 14.38 -10.75 3.69
C VAL A 8 14.90 -9.72 4.69
N GLU A 9 16.17 -9.85 5.05
CA GLU A 9 16.86 -8.91 5.92
C GLU A 9 17.33 -7.69 5.12
N GLY A 10 17.10 -6.50 5.69
CA GLY A 10 17.47 -5.22 5.10
C GLY A 10 17.72 -4.14 6.15
N PHE A 11 18.10 -2.95 5.70
CA PHE A 11 18.26 -1.76 6.54
C PHE A 11 17.30 -0.66 6.14
N LEU A 12 16.71 -0.02 7.13
CA LEU A 12 15.82 1.11 6.95
C LEU A 12 16.57 2.43 7.02
N VAL A 13 16.17 3.33 6.14
CA VAL A 13 16.55 4.72 6.11
C VAL A 13 15.25 5.52 6.05
N TYR A 14 15.07 6.49 6.93
CA TYR A 14 13.86 7.32 6.96
C TYR A 14 14.27 8.80 7.03
N GLU A 15 13.37 9.66 6.57
CA GLU A 15 13.55 11.10 6.59
C GLU A 15 12.55 11.72 7.55
N ASN A 16 13.06 12.52 8.48
CA ASN A 16 12.22 13.47 9.20
C ASN A 16 12.21 14.79 8.40
N PRO A 17 11.07 15.48 8.30
CA PRO A 17 10.99 16.76 7.60
C PRO A 17 12.05 17.74 8.11
N GLY A 18 12.98 18.16 7.24
CA GLY A 18 14.04 19.12 7.57
C GLY A 18 15.34 18.53 8.15
N GLU A 19 15.45 17.21 8.32
CA GLU A 19 16.66 16.56 8.86
C GLU A 19 17.41 15.72 7.81
N GLN A 20 18.66 15.34 8.15
CA GLN A 20 19.42 14.37 7.34
C GLN A 20 18.80 12.97 7.44
N HIS A 21 19.03 12.13 6.43
CA HIS A 21 18.59 10.73 6.45
C HIS A 21 19.05 10.02 7.72
N GLU A 22 18.10 9.50 8.50
CA GLU A 22 18.37 8.68 9.68
C GLU A 22 18.33 7.20 9.33
N PHE A 23 19.12 6.41 10.06
CA PHE A 23 19.22 4.98 9.86
C PHE A 23 18.66 4.26 11.07
N ALA A 24 17.88 3.20 10.82
CA ALA A 24 17.60 2.25 11.88
C ALA A 24 18.92 1.60 12.35
N ASP A 25 19.10 1.49 13.67
CA ASP A 25 20.32 0.95 14.27
C ASP A 25 20.48 -0.55 14.13
N GLN A 26 19.47 -1.23 13.62
CA GLN A 26 19.48 -2.66 13.39
C GLN A 26 18.89 -3.06 12.04
N ALA A 27 19.30 -4.24 11.59
CA ALA A 27 18.69 -4.87 10.44
C ALA A 27 17.25 -5.28 10.76
N VAL A 28 16.37 -5.07 9.80
CA VAL A 28 14.94 -5.42 9.89
C VAL A 28 14.63 -6.56 8.94
N LYS A 29 13.68 -7.42 9.32
CA LYS A 29 13.15 -8.44 8.41
C LYS A 29 11.89 -7.91 7.75
N PHE A 30 11.95 -7.79 6.43
CA PHE A 30 10.81 -7.46 5.58
C PHE A 30 10.07 -8.72 5.16
N THR A 31 8.76 -8.69 5.31
CA THR A 31 7.85 -9.71 4.81
C THR A 31 6.67 -9.03 4.13
N SER A 32 6.09 -9.73 3.15
CA SER A 32 4.82 -9.35 2.55
C SER A 32 3.89 -10.56 2.54
N ALA A 33 2.66 -10.36 2.98
CA ALA A 33 1.60 -11.33 2.84
C ALA A 33 0.65 -10.87 1.73
N TYR A 34 0.58 -11.63 0.63
CA TYR A 34 -0.46 -11.43 -0.39
C TYR A 34 -1.71 -12.16 0.03
N LEU A 35 -2.79 -11.41 0.12
CA LEU A 35 -4.10 -11.95 0.47
C LEU A 35 -4.89 -12.28 -0.80
N SER A 36 -4.66 -11.49 -1.85
CA SER A 36 -5.01 -11.74 -3.24
C SER A 36 -3.95 -11.11 -4.15
N PRO A 37 -3.97 -11.37 -5.48
CA PRO A 37 -3.15 -10.61 -6.43
C PRO A 37 -3.40 -9.09 -6.38
N GLN A 38 -4.50 -8.66 -5.76
CA GLN A 38 -4.92 -7.26 -5.70
C GLN A 38 -4.59 -6.59 -4.35
N THR A 39 -4.15 -7.35 -3.34
CA THR A 39 -3.95 -6.80 -1.98
C THR A 39 -2.70 -7.37 -1.32
N ALA A 40 -1.90 -6.48 -0.73
CA ALA A 40 -0.69 -6.81 0.00
C ALA A 40 -0.70 -6.17 1.39
N CYS A 41 -0.08 -6.83 2.36
CA CYS A 41 0.22 -6.24 3.64
C CYS A 41 1.72 -6.42 3.88
N PHE A 42 2.40 -5.30 4.12
CA PHE A 42 3.83 -5.30 4.38
C PHE A 42 4.08 -5.28 5.88
N ARG A 43 5.08 -6.05 6.32
CA ARG A 43 5.49 -6.10 7.72
C ARG A 43 7.00 -6.01 7.83
N LEU A 44 7.44 -5.06 8.63
CA LEU A 44 8.83 -4.94 9.08
C LEU A 44 8.91 -5.49 10.50
N THR A 45 9.87 -6.38 10.72
CA THR A 45 10.07 -7.05 11.99
C THR A 45 11.32 -6.50 12.62
N PHE A 46 11.15 -5.86 13.77
CA PHE A 46 12.22 -5.40 14.65
C PHE A 46 12.36 -6.40 15.79
N THR A 47 13.59 -6.64 16.23
CA THR A 47 13.88 -7.52 17.37
C THR A 47 14.59 -6.69 18.41
N ILE A 48 14.12 -6.70 19.65
CA ILE A 48 14.86 -6.06 20.76
C ILE A 48 16.12 -6.90 21.00
N LEU A 49 17.29 -6.26 20.92
CA LEU A 49 18.58 -6.91 21.13
C LEU A 49 19.21 -6.40 22.44
N GLY A 50 19.44 -7.32 23.37
CA GLY A 50 19.90 -7.00 24.72
C GLY A 50 18.77 -6.71 25.70
N GLY A 51 19.13 -6.55 26.97
CA GLY A 51 18.15 -6.22 28.01
C GLY A 51 17.31 -7.39 28.53
N GLU A 52 16.32 -7.07 29.36
CA GLU A 52 15.39 -8.03 29.96
C GLU A 52 14.42 -8.62 28.92
N HIS A 53 14.11 -7.86 27.86
CA HIS A 53 13.20 -8.26 26.79
C HIS A 53 13.92 -8.72 25.52
N ASN A 54 15.16 -9.19 25.64
CA ASN A 54 15.95 -9.67 24.52
C ASN A 54 15.17 -10.69 23.68
N LYS A 55 15.22 -10.52 22.35
CA LYS A 55 14.50 -11.30 21.33
C LYS A 55 13.00 -11.04 21.24
N THR A 56 12.47 -10.07 21.98
CA THR A 56 11.08 -9.64 21.79
C THR A 56 10.91 -9.01 20.40
N VAL A 57 9.87 -9.42 19.70
CA VAL A 57 9.61 -9.00 18.32
C VAL A 57 8.57 -7.88 18.30
N ILE A 58 8.88 -6.80 17.60
CA ILE A 58 7.95 -5.70 17.31
C ILE A 58 7.64 -5.73 15.83
N TYR A 59 6.36 -5.63 15.48
CA TYR A 59 5.92 -5.54 14.09
C TYR A 59 5.52 -4.12 13.76
N LEU A 60 6.08 -3.60 12.67
CA LEU A 60 5.58 -2.42 12.00
C LEU A 60 4.78 -2.89 10.78
N GLN A 61 3.46 -2.71 10.84
CA GLN A 61 2.53 -3.21 9.83
C GLN A 61 2.03 -2.06 8.95
N ILE A 62 2.32 -2.17 7.66
CA ILE A 62 2.00 -1.17 6.64
C ILE A 62 0.91 -1.76 5.76
N ALA A 63 -0.28 -1.19 5.88
CA ALA A 63 -1.44 -1.57 5.10
C ALA A 63 -1.37 -0.89 3.71
N SER A 64 -1.76 -1.58 2.63
CA SER A 64 -1.73 -1.00 1.28
C SER A 64 -2.59 0.26 1.13
N ASP A 65 -3.67 0.37 1.89
CA ASP A 65 -4.58 1.53 1.94
C ASP A 65 -3.96 2.75 2.65
N ASN A 66 -2.91 2.53 3.45
CA ASN A 66 -2.15 3.59 4.12
C ASN A 66 -1.01 4.14 3.23
N LEU A 67 -0.73 3.50 2.10
CA LEU A 67 0.31 3.91 1.17
C LEU A 67 -0.27 4.82 0.09
N ASP A 68 0.43 5.92 -0.16
CA ASP A 68 0.24 6.74 -1.35
C ASP A 68 0.95 6.09 -2.54
N SER A 69 2.22 5.68 -2.33
CA SER A 69 2.95 4.91 -3.34
C SER A 69 3.95 3.93 -2.75
N PHE A 70 4.19 2.85 -3.50
CA PHE A 70 5.25 1.89 -3.26
C PHE A 70 6.07 1.74 -4.54
N ARG A 71 7.38 1.95 -4.46
CA ARG A 71 8.30 1.87 -5.59
C ARG A 71 9.50 1.01 -5.25
N TYR A 72 10.11 0.41 -6.27
CA TYR A 72 11.38 -0.27 -6.10
C TYR A 72 12.36 0.06 -7.22
N GLU A 73 13.63 0.14 -6.87
CA GLU A 73 14.73 0.44 -7.78
C GLU A 73 15.95 -0.44 -7.47
N THR A 74 16.80 -0.66 -8.46
CA THR A 74 18.07 -1.37 -8.26
C THR A 74 19.20 -0.36 -8.19
N CYS A 75 19.85 -0.24 -7.04
CA CYS A 75 21.00 0.62 -6.85
C CYS A 75 22.27 -0.17 -7.18
N LYS A 76 22.90 0.13 -8.33
CA LYS A 76 24.15 -0.55 -8.70
C LYS A 76 25.31 -0.07 -7.85
N LEU A 77 26.29 -0.95 -7.63
CA LEU A 77 27.52 -0.60 -6.92
C LEU A 77 28.33 0.49 -7.62
N LYS A 78 28.29 0.52 -8.97
CA LYS A 78 29.10 1.42 -9.80
C LYS A 78 28.44 2.78 -10.06
N ASP A 79 27.14 2.88 -9.81
CA ASP A 79 26.46 4.17 -9.88
C ASP A 79 26.94 4.93 -8.65
N GLY A 80 27.63 6.07 -8.84
CA GLY A 80 28.14 6.93 -7.76
C GLY A 80 27.00 7.57 -6.97
N GLY A 81 26.20 6.72 -6.33
CA GLY A 81 24.90 7.02 -5.79
C GLY A 81 24.96 7.78 -4.47
N LEU A 82 23.78 7.96 -3.89
CA LEU A 82 23.55 8.76 -2.69
C LEU A 82 24.55 8.41 -1.57
N PRO A 83 25.08 9.42 -0.85
CA PRO A 83 26.15 9.24 0.13
C PRO A 83 25.81 8.24 1.26
N HIS A 84 24.53 8.04 1.57
CA HIS A 84 24.09 7.07 2.58
C HIS A 84 24.18 5.60 2.11
N LEU A 85 24.27 5.32 0.81
CA LEU A 85 24.32 3.94 0.31
C LEU A 85 25.57 3.18 0.77
N ASP A 86 26.69 3.88 0.94
CA ASP A 86 27.92 3.25 1.44
C ASP A 86 27.79 2.83 2.91
N GLU A 87 27.04 3.61 3.70
CA GLU A 87 26.72 3.25 5.08
C GLU A 87 25.74 2.07 5.11
N VAL A 88 24.71 2.06 4.26
CA VAL A 88 23.80 0.90 4.12
C VAL A 88 24.58 -0.37 3.78
N ARG A 89 25.50 -0.31 2.80
CA ARG A 89 26.36 -1.44 2.41
C ARG A 89 27.24 -1.90 3.57
N ARG A 90 27.81 -0.96 4.32
CA ARG A 90 28.63 -1.26 5.50
C ARG A 90 27.80 -1.99 6.56
N ARG A 91 26.59 -1.53 6.84
CA ARG A 91 25.66 -2.11 7.84
C ARG A 91 25.14 -3.49 7.42
N LEU A 92 24.82 -3.70 6.14
CA LEU A 92 24.50 -5.03 5.57
C LEU A 92 25.68 -6.03 5.64
N GLY A 93 26.88 -5.52 5.90
CA GLY A 93 28.08 -6.31 6.12
C GLY A 93 28.51 -7.13 4.91
N ARG A 94 29.42 -8.09 5.14
CA ARG A 94 30.05 -8.87 4.07
C ARG A 94 29.07 -9.75 3.27
N LYS A 95 27.95 -10.16 3.89
CA LYS A 95 26.97 -11.08 3.27
C LYS A 95 25.94 -10.39 2.39
N GLY A 96 25.70 -9.09 2.58
CA GLY A 96 24.64 -8.35 1.88
C GLY A 96 25.09 -7.07 1.17
N GLY A 97 26.18 -6.43 1.62
CA GLY A 97 26.57 -5.10 1.16
C GLY A 97 27.61 -5.03 0.04
N ARG A 98 28.14 -6.17 -0.44
CA ARG A 98 29.20 -6.20 -1.47
C ARG A 98 28.70 -6.04 -2.91
N GLY A 99 27.40 -6.08 -3.12
CA GLY A 99 26.79 -6.07 -4.45
C GLY A 99 25.82 -4.92 -4.64
N ASP A 100 25.03 -5.06 -5.69
CA ASP A 100 23.90 -4.17 -5.94
C ASP A 100 22.86 -4.33 -4.82
N LEU A 101 22.10 -3.26 -4.57
CA LEU A 101 21.02 -3.25 -3.61
C LEU A 101 19.68 -3.11 -4.33
N THR A 102 18.63 -3.64 -3.74
CA THR A 102 17.25 -3.29 -4.11
C THR A 102 16.74 -2.30 -3.07
N HIS A 103 16.36 -1.12 -3.54
CA HIS A 103 15.78 -0.04 -2.76
C HIS A 103 14.26 -0.12 -2.88
N LEU A 104 13.58 -0.27 -1.75
CA LEU A 104 12.12 -0.26 -1.65
C LEU A 104 11.71 1.04 -0.97
N ARG A 105 10.94 1.88 -1.66
CA ARG A 105 10.46 3.17 -1.13
C ARG A 105 8.99 3.07 -0.78
N PHE A 106 8.66 3.42 0.45
CA PHE A 106 7.32 3.50 0.98
C PHE A 106 6.97 4.98 1.19
N LEU A 107 5.91 5.44 0.54
CA LEU A 107 5.35 6.77 0.75
C LEU A 107 3.96 6.58 1.38
N LEU A 108 3.80 7.06 2.60
CA LEU A 108 2.54 7.01 3.34
C LEU A 108 1.62 8.14 2.88
N ARG A 109 0.32 7.96 3.06
CA ARG A 109 -0.65 9.06 2.88
C ARG A 109 -0.57 10.04 4.04
N ASN A 110 -0.76 11.33 3.76
CA ASN A 110 -0.71 12.39 4.77
C ASN A 110 -1.64 12.09 5.95
N GLY A 111 -1.12 12.29 7.17
CA GLY A 111 -1.86 12.07 8.41
C GLY A 111 -2.11 10.61 8.79
N ILE A 112 -1.57 9.64 8.04
CA ILE A 112 -1.70 8.21 8.36
C ILE A 112 -0.41 7.68 8.95
N HIS A 113 -0.47 7.20 10.19
CA HIS A 113 0.64 6.53 10.85
C HIS A 113 0.65 5.02 10.58
N VAL A 114 1.84 4.45 10.53
CA VAL A 114 2.01 3.00 10.39
C VAL A 114 1.68 2.30 11.71
N GLN A 115 0.99 1.16 11.64
CA GLN A 115 0.57 0.43 12.84
C GLN A 115 1.78 -0.21 13.53
N ARG A 116 2.06 0.22 14.76
CA ARG A 116 3.05 -0.38 15.65
C ARG A 116 2.37 -1.45 16.51
N ILE A 117 2.81 -2.69 16.37
CA ILE A 117 2.18 -3.83 17.04
C ILE A 117 3.23 -4.51 17.89
N VAL A 118 2.90 -4.68 19.17
CA VAL A 118 3.77 -5.31 20.17
C VAL A 118 3.05 -6.51 20.81
N PRO A 119 3.79 -7.47 21.40
CA PRO A 119 3.17 -8.55 22.14
C PRO A 119 2.41 -8.00 23.35
N HIS A 120 1.32 -8.67 23.73
CA HIS A 120 0.57 -8.30 24.95
C HIS A 120 1.43 -8.37 26.23
N THR A 121 2.46 -9.21 26.23
CA THR A 121 3.39 -9.41 27.35
C THR A 121 4.46 -8.35 27.46
N LEU A 122 4.61 -7.46 26.47
CA LEU A 122 5.58 -6.36 26.56
C LEU A 122 5.10 -5.38 27.65
N PRO A 123 5.95 -4.96 28.60
CA PRO A 123 5.56 -3.95 29.59
C PRO A 123 5.19 -2.60 28.96
N ASP A 124 4.66 -1.70 29.77
CA ASP A 124 4.46 -0.30 29.37
C ASP A 124 5.81 0.41 29.21
N TYR A 125 5.84 1.50 28.44
CA TYR A 125 7.08 2.16 28.00
C TYR A 125 7.99 2.56 29.17
N GLU A 126 7.40 3.04 30.27
CA GLU A 126 8.09 3.47 31.48
C GLU A 126 8.75 2.29 32.22
N ALA A 127 8.26 1.06 32.03
CA ALA A 127 8.81 -0.14 32.64
C ALA A 127 9.89 -0.82 31.79
N LEU A 128 10.10 -0.37 30.55
CA LEU A 128 11.11 -0.93 29.66
C LEU A 128 12.52 -0.44 30.02
N ASP A 129 13.51 -1.27 29.75
CA ASP A 129 14.92 -0.88 29.82
C ASP A 129 15.36 -0.06 28.60
N ASP A 130 16.51 0.61 28.71
CA ASP A 130 17.01 1.54 27.68
C ASP A 130 17.12 0.91 26.28
N PRO A 131 17.62 -0.34 26.10
CA PRO A 131 17.65 -0.97 24.77
C PRO A 131 16.26 -1.20 24.18
N SER A 132 15.28 -1.60 25.01
CA SER A 132 13.91 -1.82 24.54
C SER A 132 13.22 -0.51 24.16
N ARG A 133 13.42 0.54 24.97
CA ARG A 133 12.92 1.89 24.67
C ARG A 133 13.51 2.42 23.37
N HIS A 134 14.83 2.33 23.20
CA HIS A 134 15.51 2.80 21.99
C HIS A 134 14.96 2.15 20.70
N VAL A 135 14.69 0.84 20.72
CA VAL A 135 14.09 0.14 19.58
C VAL A 135 12.66 0.61 19.34
N LEU A 136 11.87 0.83 20.41
CA LEU A 136 10.51 1.37 20.26
C LEU A 136 10.50 2.79 19.73
N ASP A 137 11.42 3.64 20.18
CA ASP A 137 11.58 5.02 19.71
C ASP A 137 11.95 5.03 18.22
N THR A 138 12.90 4.17 17.81
CA THR A 138 13.24 4.00 16.40
C THR A 138 12.01 3.56 15.57
N VAL A 139 11.24 2.61 16.08
CA VAL A 139 10.00 2.15 15.42
C VAL A 139 8.95 3.26 15.38
N ALA A 140 8.88 4.10 16.41
CA ALA A 140 8.01 5.28 16.48
C ALA A 140 8.38 6.29 15.41
N SER A 141 9.64 6.69 15.31
CA SER A 141 10.14 7.64 14.30
C SER A 141 9.85 7.15 12.88
N ILE A 142 10.10 5.86 12.60
CA ILE A 142 9.78 5.28 11.28
C ILE A 142 8.28 5.27 11.01
N ALA A 143 7.46 5.00 12.03
CA ALA A 143 6.00 4.96 11.88
C ALA A 143 5.38 6.36 11.69
N ALA A 144 6.04 7.39 12.23
CA ALA A 144 5.66 8.79 12.11
C ALA A 144 6.17 9.42 10.80
N SER A 145 7.29 8.93 10.26
CA SER A 145 7.88 9.46 9.03
C SER A 145 6.95 9.27 7.82
N PRO A 146 6.70 10.33 7.02
CA PRO A 146 5.80 10.26 5.86
C PRO A 146 6.37 9.37 4.74
N SER A 147 7.69 9.16 4.73
CA SER A 147 8.32 8.27 3.76
C SER A 147 9.57 7.61 4.32
N PHE A 148 9.74 6.33 4.03
CA PHE A 148 10.94 5.60 4.40
C PHE A 148 11.35 4.62 3.31
N SER A 149 12.62 4.25 3.36
CA SER A 149 13.33 3.46 2.37
C SER A 149 13.93 2.23 3.02
N LEU A 150 13.63 1.06 2.49
CA LEU A 150 14.23 -0.20 2.89
C LEU A 150 15.21 -0.67 1.82
N TYR A 151 16.45 -0.93 2.22
CA TYR A 151 17.48 -1.47 1.35
C TYR A 151 17.74 -2.94 1.67
N ILE A 152 17.60 -3.80 0.68
CA ILE A 152 17.90 -5.23 0.77
C ILE A 152 18.99 -5.60 -0.24
N PRO A 153 19.75 -6.68 -0.04
CA PRO A 153 20.67 -7.18 -1.06
C PRO A 153 19.91 -7.50 -2.36
N ALA A 154 20.48 -7.16 -3.51
CA ALA A 154 19.84 -7.44 -4.79
C ALA A 154 19.56 -8.95 -4.99
N ASN A 155 18.55 -9.24 -5.81
CA ASN A 155 18.10 -10.60 -6.15
C ASN A 155 17.56 -11.44 -4.98
N ARG A 156 17.36 -10.85 -3.79
CA ARG A 156 16.66 -11.52 -2.67
C ARG A 156 15.17 -11.65 -2.91
N LEU A 157 14.59 -10.69 -3.62
CA LEU A 157 13.22 -10.72 -4.10
C LEU A 157 13.22 -10.72 -5.62
N SER A 158 12.36 -11.54 -6.23
CA SER A 158 12.23 -11.55 -7.69
C SER A 158 11.57 -10.26 -8.17
N ARG A 159 11.94 -9.80 -9.36
CA ARG A 159 11.33 -8.62 -9.98
C ARG A 159 9.80 -8.77 -10.13
N ASN A 160 9.35 -9.98 -10.46
CA ASN A 160 7.93 -10.29 -10.59
C ASN A 160 7.20 -10.12 -9.26
N SER A 161 7.78 -10.61 -8.15
CA SER A 161 7.23 -10.41 -6.80
C SER A 161 7.10 -8.94 -6.45
N LEU A 162 8.13 -8.14 -6.73
CA LEU A 162 8.10 -6.70 -6.46
C LEU A 162 7.07 -5.98 -7.32
N ASN A 163 6.92 -6.34 -8.60
CA ASN A 163 5.86 -5.81 -9.47
C ASN A 163 4.47 -6.11 -8.91
N VAL A 164 4.22 -7.33 -8.41
CA VAL A 164 2.93 -7.67 -7.77
C VAL A 164 2.68 -6.81 -6.52
N CYS A 165 3.71 -6.48 -5.74
CA CYS A 165 3.55 -5.52 -4.62
C CYS A 165 3.14 -4.12 -5.10
N VAL A 166 3.78 -3.62 -6.16
CA VAL A 166 3.46 -2.31 -6.74
C VAL A 166 2.02 -2.28 -7.26
N GLU A 167 1.62 -3.31 -8.02
CA GLU A 167 0.24 -3.45 -8.52
C GLU A 167 -0.78 -3.56 -7.38
N ALA A 168 -0.48 -4.30 -6.32
CA ALA A 168 -1.38 -4.44 -5.17
C ALA A 168 -1.61 -3.10 -4.43
N VAL A 169 -0.57 -2.28 -4.29
CA VAL A 169 -0.71 -0.93 -3.70
C VAL A 169 -1.54 -0.02 -4.60
N GLN A 170 -1.28 -0.03 -5.91
CA GLN A 170 -2.04 0.77 -6.88
C GLN A 170 -3.52 0.38 -6.95
N ARG A 171 -3.83 -0.91 -6.86
CA ARG A 171 -5.23 -1.40 -6.89
C ARG A 171 -5.98 -1.22 -5.58
N CYS A 172 -5.28 -0.98 -4.47
CA CYS A 172 -5.91 -0.87 -3.16
C CYS A 172 -6.96 0.25 -3.08
N SER A 173 -6.81 1.31 -3.87
CA SER A 173 -7.76 2.42 -3.97
C SER A 173 -9.09 2.07 -4.67
N VAL A 174 -9.13 0.95 -5.40
CA VAL A 174 -10.27 0.52 -6.23
C VAL A 174 -10.89 -0.78 -5.68
N LEU A 175 -10.52 -1.21 -4.47
CA LEU A 175 -11.08 -2.41 -3.87
C LEU A 175 -12.58 -2.22 -3.59
N THR A 176 -13.35 -3.26 -3.88
CA THR A 176 -14.73 -3.35 -3.43
C THR A 176 -14.78 -3.44 -1.91
N LYS A 177 -15.93 -3.09 -1.32
CA LYS A 177 -16.13 -3.15 0.13
C LYS A 177 -15.93 -4.58 0.67
N GLU A 178 -16.36 -5.59 -0.09
CA GLU A 178 -16.19 -6.99 0.26
C GLU A 178 -14.71 -7.41 0.25
N GLU A 179 -13.96 -7.03 -0.79
CA GLU A 179 -12.51 -7.28 -0.87
C GLU A 179 -11.76 -6.60 0.26
N PHE A 180 -12.12 -5.35 0.57
CA PHE A 180 -11.54 -4.60 1.69
C PHE A 180 -11.79 -5.29 3.04
N LEU A 181 -13.00 -5.80 3.28
CA LEU A 181 -13.32 -6.57 4.50
C LEU A 181 -12.58 -7.91 4.59
N VAL A 182 -12.35 -8.57 3.46
CA VAL A 182 -11.51 -9.78 3.41
C VAL A 182 -10.07 -9.44 3.72
N TYR A 183 -9.57 -8.34 3.14
CA TYR A 183 -8.24 -7.81 3.39
C TYR A 183 -8.04 -7.49 4.88
N GLN A 184 -8.90 -6.68 5.49
CA GLN A 184 -8.85 -6.35 6.92
C GLN A 184 -8.85 -7.59 7.81
N ARG A 185 -9.67 -8.60 7.49
CA ARG A 185 -9.72 -9.87 8.24
C ARG A 185 -8.42 -10.64 8.20
N ALA A 186 -7.68 -10.58 7.09
CA ALA A 186 -6.43 -11.31 6.98
C ALA A 186 -5.21 -10.53 7.51
N VAL A 187 -5.34 -9.21 7.66
CA VAL A 187 -4.39 -8.31 8.33
C VAL A 187 -4.60 -8.28 9.87
N GLN A 188 -5.57 -9.04 10.39
CA GLN A 188 -5.92 -9.07 11.82
C GLN A 188 -4.74 -9.36 12.76
N LEU A 189 -4.65 -8.53 13.80
CA LEU A 189 -3.65 -8.60 14.87
C LEU A 189 -3.67 -9.93 15.63
N GLN A 190 -4.84 -10.56 15.77
CA GLN A 190 -5.04 -11.81 16.53
C GLN A 190 -4.20 -12.98 15.99
N ARG A 191 -3.73 -12.92 14.74
CA ARG A 191 -2.92 -13.99 14.12
C ARG A 191 -1.42 -13.81 14.33
N LEU A 192 -1.00 -12.69 14.93
CA LEU A 192 0.41 -12.44 15.26
C LEU A 192 0.82 -13.21 16.51
N TYR A 193 2.13 -13.33 16.73
CA TYR A 193 2.69 -13.96 17.93
C TYR A 193 2.17 -15.37 18.21
N GLY A 194 2.15 -16.23 17.18
CA GLY A 194 1.70 -17.62 17.34
C GLY A 194 0.20 -17.79 17.57
N GLY A 195 -0.60 -16.73 17.42
CA GLY A 195 -2.04 -16.73 17.68
C GLY A 195 -2.43 -16.07 19.00
N ASP A 196 -1.46 -15.68 19.82
CA ASP A 196 -1.69 -14.94 21.07
C ASP A 196 -2.15 -13.49 20.80
N GLY A 197 -1.95 -13.01 19.56
CA GLY A 197 -2.27 -11.66 19.16
C GLY A 197 -1.25 -10.63 19.67
N GLY A 198 -1.40 -9.40 19.21
CA GLY A 198 -0.62 -8.26 19.67
C GLY A 198 -1.52 -7.07 19.96
N ARG A 199 -1.01 -6.13 20.76
CA ARG A 199 -1.66 -4.83 20.99
C ARG A 199 -1.04 -3.77 20.08
N MET A 200 -1.89 -2.86 19.61
CA MET A 200 -1.43 -1.68 18.89
C MET A 200 -0.94 -0.63 19.90
N LEU A 201 0.25 -0.09 19.69
CA LEU A 201 0.73 1.04 20.49
C LEU A 201 0.14 2.33 19.92
N ALA A 202 -0.67 3.02 20.72
CA ALA A 202 -1.23 4.33 20.38
C ALA A 202 -0.10 5.31 20.03
N VAL A 203 -0.27 6.10 18.98
CA VAL A 203 0.62 7.23 18.67
C VAL A 203 0.48 8.24 19.80
N HIS A 204 1.57 8.62 20.46
CA HIS A 204 1.49 9.66 21.47
C HIS A 204 1.13 10.98 20.78
N GLU A 205 0.17 11.73 21.32
CA GLU A 205 -0.27 13.00 20.73
C GLU A 205 0.89 14.01 20.62
N ASP A 206 1.91 13.89 21.47
CA ASP A 206 3.14 14.69 21.42
C ASP A 206 4.01 14.37 20.18
N ASP A 207 3.99 13.12 19.68
CA ASP A 207 4.70 12.75 18.44
C ASP A 207 4.01 13.34 17.19
N ALA A 208 2.69 13.56 17.26
CA ALA A 208 1.90 14.18 16.20
C ALA A 208 1.96 15.73 16.22
N ALA A 209 2.46 16.32 17.31
CA ALA A 209 2.53 17.78 17.47
C ALA A 209 3.72 18.40 16.71
N VAL A 210 4.78 17.63 16.45
CA VAL A 210 6.01 18.12 15.78
C VAL A 210 5.74 18.56 14.33
N ASP A 211 4.72 18.00 13.67
CA ASP A 211 4.33 18.36 12.30
C ASP A 211 3.42 19.59 12.20
N ARG A 212 2.84 20.08 13.31
CA ARG A 212 1.95 21.25 13.26
C ARG A 212 2.69 22.59 13.25
N ASP A 213 3.90 22.65 13.79
CA ASP A 213 4.62 23.91 13.95
C ASP A 213 5.65 24.19 12.84
N LEU A 214 5.94 23.22 11.96
CA LEU A 214 6.83 23.39 10.80
C LEU A 214 6.08 23.66 9.48
N ALA A 215 4.75 23.66 9.49
CA ALA A 215 3.96 24.17 8.37
C ALA A 215 3.91 25.71 8.38
N VAL A 216 5.08 26.34 8.23
CA VAL A 216 5.20 27.76 7.88
C VAL A 216 5.58 27.83 6.40
N ASP A 217 4.70 28.43 5.61
CA ASP A 217 4.85 28.77 4.19
C ASP A 217 5.07 27.58 3.24
N ASP A 218 3.97 26.88 2.90
CA ASP A 218 3.74 26.64 1.47
C ASP A 218 2.25 26.62 1.16
N HIS A 219 1.91 27.42 0.15
CA HIS A 219 0.61 27.45 -0.49
C HIS A 219 0.34 26.10 -1.18
N ASP A 220 -0.95 25.77 -1.36
CA ASP A 220 -1.45 24.65 -2.16
C ASP A 220 -1.15 23.23 -1.64
N SER A 221 -2.03 22.71 -0.79
CA SER A 221 -2.48 21.31 -0.89
C SER A 221 -3.68 21.03 0.02
N SER A 222 -4.81 20.75 -0.60
CA SER A 222 -6.05 20.28 0.02
C SER A 222 -5.87 18.91 0.70
N SER A 223 -6.40 18.73 1.91
CA SER A 223 -7.03 17.47 2.34
C SER A 223 -8.04 17.78 3.44
N ARG A 224 -9.34 17.67 3.17
CA ARG A 224 -10.24 16.50 3.19
C ARG A 224 -10.60 16.03 4.61
N GLN A 225 -11.90 16.08 4.86
CA GLN A 225 -12.63 15.82 6.11
C GLN A 225 -12.21 14.53 6.84
N GLU A 226 -11.88 14.70 8.12
CA GLU A 226 -11.97 13.65 9.12
C GLU A 226 -13.44 13.22 9.25
N THR A 227 -13.74 11.96 8.94
CA THR A 227 -15.01 11.35 9.31
C THR A 227 -14.96 10.94 10.77
N ASP A 228 -15.76 11.63 11.58
CA ASP A 228 -16.03 11.31 12.97
C ASP A 228 -16.49 9.86 13.16
N SER A 229 -15.80 9.18 14.07
CA SER A 229 -16.36 8.44 15.20
C SER A 229 -17.60 7.57 14.94
N CYS A 230 -17.38 6.31 14.56
CA CYS A 230 -18.41 5.27 14.70
C CYS A 230 -18.46 4.79 16.15
N ALA A 231 -19.55 5.19 16.81
CA ALA A 231 -20.00 4.71 18.10
C ALA A 231 -20.06 3.18 18.20
N THR A 232 -19.74 2.68 19.38
CA THR A 232 -19.91 1.31 19.87
C THR A 232 -21.38 0.88 19.77
N LEU A 233 -21.77 0.27 18.65
CA LEU A 233 -23.03 -0.48 18.53
C LEU A 233 -22.89 -1.80 19.29
N GLY A 234 -23.61 -1.91 20.42
CA GLY A 234 -23.77 -3.16 21.14
C GLY A 234 -24.43 -4.19 20.24
N PHE A 235 -23.73 -5.31 20.03
CA PHE A 235 -24.32 -6.46 19.36
C PHE A 235 -25.33 -7.12 20.28
N ASP A 236 -26.58 -7.07 19.83
CA ASP A 236 -27.68 -7.88 20.30
C ASP A 236 -27.29 -9.37 20.17
N VAL A 237 -27.34 -10.08 21.30
CA VAL A 237 -27.02 -11.50 21.38
C VAL A 237 -28.20 -12.27 20.82
N VAL A 238 -28.11 -12.69 19.56
CA VAL A 238 -28.97 -13.76 19.03
C VAL A 238 -28.48 -15.10 19.62
N PRO A 239 -29.31 -15.87 20.33
CA PRO A 239 -28.90 -17.20 20.82
C PRO A 239 -28.62 -18.11 19.62
N ARG A 240 -27.40 -18.62 19.50
CA ARG A 240 -27.09 -19.69 18.55
C ARG A 240 -27.54 -21.02 19.13
N ASP A 241 -28.35 -21.74 18.35
CA ASP A 241 -28.66 -23.15 18.55
C ASP A 241 -27.38 -23.98 18.64
N GLN A 242 -27.29 -24.79 19.71
CA GLN A 242 -26.27 -25.81 19.88
C GLN A 242 -26.58 -26.99 18.96
N ASN A 243 -25.98 -27.03 17.78
CA ASN A 243 -25.81 -28.27 17.04
C ASN A 243 -24.34 -28.69 17.10
N SER A 244 -24.13 -29.94 17.53
CA SER A 244 -22.84 -30.58 17.77
C SER A 244 -21.92 -30.53 16.54
N PRO A 245 -20.59 -30.51 16.73
CA PRO A 245 -19.66 -30.59 15.61
C PRO A 245 -19.80 -31.93 14.86
N PRO A 246 -19.52 -31.98 13.56
CA PRO A 246 -19.65 -33.20 12.77
C PRO A 246 -18.66 -34.26 13.26
N GLN A 247 -19.16 -35.45 13.58
CA GLN A 247 -18.34 -36.64 13.79
C GLN A 247 -17.80 -37.10 12.43
N TYR A 248 -16.48 -37.26 12.34
CA TYR A 248 -15.84 -37.92 11.21
C TYR A 248 -15.76 -39.42 11.51
N ASP A 249 -16.35 -40.24 10.64
CA ASP A 249 -16.20 -41.69 10.66
C ASP A 249 -14.74 -42.06 10.33
N GLU A 250 -14.09 -42.78 11.24
CA GLU A 250 -12.81 -43.46 10.98
C GLU A 250 -13.05 -44.62 10.00
N GLY A 251 -12.80 -44.36 8.72
CA GLY A 251 -12.78 -45.38 7.68
C GLY A 251 -11.54 -46.27 7.80
N SER A 252 -11.65 -47.41 8.47
CA SER A 252 -10.69 -48.51 8.39
C SER A 252 -10.81 -49.19 7.02
N VAL A 253 -9.82 -49.01 6.14
CA VAL A 253 -9.68 -49.84 4.94
C VAL A 253 -8.27 -50.42 4.88
N ASP A 254 -8.20 -51.71 5.18
CA ASP A 254 -7.11 -52.61 4.85
C ASP A 254 -6.88 -52.61 3.32
N VAL A 255 -5.78 -52.00 2.86
CA VAL A 255 -5.33 -52.14 1.47
C VAL A 255 -4.00 -52.89 1.42
N LYS A 256 -4.12 -54.11 0.89
CA LYS A 256 -3.06 -55.05 0.54
C LYS A 256 -1.94 -54.41 -0.29
N LYS A 257 -0.70 -54.64 0.14
CA LYS A 257 0.53 -54.49 -0.64
C LYS A 257 0.49 -55.32 -1.92
N PRO A 258 0.89 -54.77 -3.09
CA PRO A 258 1.49 -55.55 -4.16
C PRO A 258 3.01 -55.46 -4.12
N MET A 259 3.62 -56.63 -4.13
CA MET A 259 5.04 -56.90 -4.24
C MET A 259 5.46 -56.74 -5.72
N ALA A 260 6.46 -55.91 -6.02
CA ALA A 260 7.09 -55.85 -7.34
C ALA A 260 8.61 -55.72 -7.22
N ARG A 261 9.27 -56.44 -8.11
CA ARG A 261 10.66 -56.91 -8.06
C ARG A 261 11.68 -55.83 -8.49
N LEU A 262 12.90 -56.02 -7.97
CA LEU A 262 14.14 -55.34 -8.34
C LEU A 262 14.45 -55.32 -9.84
N ALA A 263 15.07 -54.23 -10.30
CA ALA A 263 16.22 -54.25 -11.20
C ALA A 263 17.14 -53.06 -10.90
N ASP A 264 18.44 -53.35 -10.81
CA ASP A 264 19.57 -52.47 -10.46
C ASP A 264 19.81 -51.31 -11.42
N THR A 265 20.31 -50.17 -10.92
CA THR A 265 21.72 -49.72 -11.07
C THR A 265 21.93 -48.26 -10.64
N ALA A 266 23.16 -47.98 -10.20
CA ALA A 266 23.82 -46.67 -10.00
C ALA A 266 23.71 -45.97 -8.61
N HIS A 267 24.43 -46.58 -7.67
CA HIS A 267 25.41 -45.98 -6.75
C HIS A 267 25.67 -44.44 -6.84
N VAL A 268 25.31 -43.69 -5.79
CA VAL A 268 26.04 -42.51 -5.29
C VAL A 268 25.93 -42.50 -3.76
N ASP A 269 27.07 -42.65 -3.09
CA ASP A 269 27.23 -42.43 -1.65
C ASP A 269 27.06 -40.93 -1.30
N ASN A 270 26.23 -40.61 -0.30
CA ASN A 270 26.67 -39.74 0.80
C ASN A 270 25.74 -39.81 2.02
N SER A 271 26.39 -39.95 3.17
CA SER A 271 25.89 -40.21 4.52
C SER A 271 24.81 -39.25 5.02
N VAL A 272 23.65 -39.80 5.39
CA VAL A 272 22.65 -39.15 6.25
C VAL A 272 22.73 -39.80 7.62
N ILE A 273 22.98 -38.99 8.64
CA ILE A 273 22.95 -39.36 10.04
C ILE A 273 21.47 -39.39 10.46
N ASP A 274 20.97 -40.59 10.74
CA ASP A 274 19.64 -40.84 11.32
C ASP A 274 19.62 -40.41 12.79
N PHE A 275 18.77 -39.44 13.12
CA PHE A 275 18.32 -39.21 14.50
C PHE A 275 16.91 -39.79 14.65
N PRO A 276 16.65 -40.68 15.62
CA PRO A 276 15.30 -41.11 15.91
C PRO A 276 14.49 -39.97 16.56
N PRO A 277 13.16 -39.90 16.32
CA PRO A 277 12.28 -38.93 16.98
C PRO A 277 12.13 -39.24 18.48
N PRO A 278 11.85 -38.24 19.33
CA PRO A 278 11.79 -38.43 20.77
C PRO A 278 10.55 -39.24 21.20
N GLU A 279 10.78 -40.20 22.10
CA GLU A 279 9.75 -40.88 22.90
C GLU A 279 9.00 -39.86 23.77
N TYR A 280 7.68 -39.80 23.60
CA TYR A 280 6.81 -39.14 24.56
C TYR A 280 6.55 -40.12 25.71
N GLY A 281 7.13 -39.81 26.87
CA GLY A 281 6.84 -40.53 28.11
C GLY A 281 5.43 -40.22 28.60
N ASP A 282 4.70 -41.28 28.95
CA ASP A 282 3.47 -41.26 29.72
C ASP A 282 3.69 -40.53 31.06
N ILE A 283 2.84 -39.56 31.37
CA ILE A 283 2.73 -39.06 32.75
C ILE A 283 1.30 -39.32 33.23
N GLU A 284 1.26 -40.27 34.15
CA GLU A 284 0.12 -40.69 34.94
C GLU A 284 -0.45 -39.51 35.76
N GLN A 285 -1.75 -39.31 35.60
CA GLN A 285 -2.75 -39.30 36.68
C GLN A 285 -2.27 -38.97 38.10
N ALA A 286 -2.63 -37.78 38.59
CA ALA A 286 -2.92 -37.56 40.01
C ALA A 286 -4.15 -36.65 40.16
N ARG A 287 -5.25 -37.27 40.62
CA ARG A 287 -6.38 -36.57 41.25
C ARG A 287 -5.99 -36.28 42.70
N ASP A 288 -6.34 -35.09 43.20
CA ASP A 288 -7.20 -34.97 44.39
C ASP A 288 -7.63 -33.50 44.62
N THR A 289 -8.91 -33.36 44.97
CA THR A 289 -9.72 -32.14 45.21
C THR A 289 -9.59 -31.70 46.71
N PRO A 290 -10.38 -30.80 47.34
CA PRO A 290 -11.28 -29.71 46.88
C PRO A 290 -11.27 -28.40 47.74
N MET A 291 -12.04 -27.40 47.29
CA MET A 291 -12.98 -26.49 48.02
C MET A 291 -12.83 -25.03 47.54
N ALA A 292 -13.80 -24.49 46.79
CA ALA A 292 -15.09 -23.91 47.23
C ALA A 292 -15.03 -22.36 47.22
N LEU A 293 -15.80 -21.73 46.33
CA LEU A 293 -16.73 -20.69 46.77
C LEU A 293 -17.82 -20.46 45.71
N LYS A 294 -19.05 -20.78 46.10
CA LYS A 294 -20.28 -20.44 45.38
C LYS A 294 -20.51 -18.93 45.45
N ARG A 295 -20.80 -18.27 44.34
CA ARG A 295 -21.66 -17.07 44.35
C ARG A 295 -22.82 -17.27 43.39
N VAL A 296 -23.94 -17.58 44.02
CA VAL A 296 -25.29 -17.53 43.48
C VAL A 296 -25.65 -16.06 43.28
N ARG A 297 -25.98 -15.65 42.04
CA ARG A 297 -26.72 -14.39 41.81
C ARG A 297 -28.21 -14.73 41.83
N GLN A 298 -28.93 -14.11 42.77
CA GLN A 298 -30.38 -14.13 42.79
C GLN A 298 -30.92 -13.19 41.71
N TRP A 299 -31.84 -13.72 40.93
CA TRP A 299 -32.79 -12.99 40.10
C TRP A 299 -33.91 -12.45 41.00
N VAL A 300 -34.30 -11.19 40.79
CA VAL A 300 -35.58 -10.65 41.25
C VAL A 300 -36.24 -10.02 40.04
N ASP A 301 -37.34 -10.63 39.62
CA ASP A 301 -38.35 -10.07 38.74
C ASP A 301 -39.19 -9.04 39.52
N GLU A 302 -39.44 -7.88 38.91
CA GLU A 302 -40.69 -7.15 39.11
C GLU A 302 -41.20 -6.67 37.74
N ASP A 303 -42.24 -7.35 37.26
CA ASP A 303 -43.14 -6.90 36.19
C ASP A 303 -44.07 -5.79 36.72
N GLY A 304 -44.28 -4.73 35.93
CA GLY A 304 -45.27 -3.70 36.26
C GLY A 304 -45.27 -2.47 35.34
N SER A 305 -45.74 -2.65 34.10
CA SER A 305 -46.12 -1.67 33.05
C SER A 305 -46.97 -0.44 33.51
N PRO A 306 -47.46 0.48 32.63
CA PRO A 306 -46.87 1.16 31.46
C PRO A 306 -47.20 2.69 31.34
N HIS A 307 -46.48 3.38 30.43
CA HIS A 307 -46.87 4.62 29.68
C HIS A 307 -47.01 5.97 30.42
N PRO A 308 -47.07 7.14 29.73
CA PRO A 308 -46.57 7.53 28.40
C PRO A 308 -45.76 8.87 28.41
N SER A 309 -45.22 9.24 27.25
CA SER A 309 -44.65 10.56 26.91
C SER A 309 -45.64 11.72 27.11
N PRO A 310 -45.19 12.99 27.21
CA PRO A 310 -45.18 13.82 25.99
C PRO A 310 -44.14 14.96 25.89
N LYS A 311 -43.70 15.19 24.64
CA LYS A 311 -43.48 16.46 23.91
C LYS A 311 -43.19 17.75 24.72
N ARG A 312 -41.96 18.27 24.59
CA ARG A 312 -41.64 19.70 24.79
C ARG A 312 -41.96 20.50 23.53
N MET A 313 -42.83 21.50 23.66
CA MET A 313 -42.90 22.66 22.75
C MET A 313 -42.51 23.93 23.51
N PHE A 314 -41.89 24.85 22.77
CA PHE A 314 -41.40 26.16 23.18
C PHE A 314 -42.52 27.21 23.38
N SER A 315 -42.32 28.12 24.34
CA SER A 315 -42.69 29.56 24.35
C SER A 315 -42.22 30.11 25.70
N LEU A 316 -41.26 31.03 25.84
CA LEU A 316 -41.18 32.43 25.39
C LEU A 316 -42.38 33.29 25.85
N GLY A 317 -42.15 34.20 26.81
CA GLY A 317 -43.08 35.30 27.08
C GLY A 317 -43.15 35.84 28.50
N SER A 318 -42.35 36.90 28.75
CA SER A 318 -42.74 38.15 29.44
C SER A 318 -43.15 38.18 30.93
N CYS A 319 -42.22 38.73 31.72
CA CYS A 319 -42.32 39.90 32.61
C CYS A 319 -43.64 40.28 33.35
N VAL A 320 -43.43 40.64 34.63
CA VAL A 320 -43.97 41.79 35.40
C VAL A 320 -44.72 41.45 36.71
N ALA A 321 -44.09 41.91 37.80
CA ALA A 321 -44.58 42.51 39.06
C ALA A 321 -45.39 41.74 40.11
N ILE A 322 -44.78 41.69 41.31
CA ILE A 322 -45.23 42.21 42.61
C ILE A 322 -46.69 41.91 43.01
N SER A 323 -46.87 41.15 44.10
CA SER A 323 -47.49 41.65 45.34
C SER A 323 -47.54 40.58 46.43
N ALA A 324 -47.17 41.00 47.64
CA ALA A 324 -47.34 40.27 48.88
C ALA A 324 -48.82 40.08 49.23
N SER A 325 -49.15 38.99 49.92
CA SER A 325 -50.09 38.99 51.07
C SER A 325 -50.07 37.65 51.80
N ALA A 326 -50.05 37.78 53.12
CA ALA A 326 -49.99 36.75 54.14
C ALA A 326 -51.30 35.95 54.28
N SER A 327 -51.23 34.80 54.97
CA SER A 327 -52.22 34.27 55.93
C SER A 327 -52.06 32.73 56.07
N VAL A 328 -51.36 32.23 57.09
CA VAL A 328 -51.95 31.65 58.33
C VAL A 328 -52.67 30.32 58.10
N THR A 329 -52.07 29.20 58.53
CA THR A 329 -52.58 28.31 59.62
C THR A 329 -51.82 26.97 59.72
N ASN A 330 -51.18 26.79 60.88
CA ASN A 330 -51.21 25.62 61.79
C ASN A 330 -50.88 24.18 61.35
N ALA A 331 -50.10 23.56 62.26
CA ALA A 331 -49.92 22.13 62.57
C ALA A 331 -48.54 21.59 62.12
N ARG A 332 -47.74 20.92 62.94
CA ARG A 332 -47.98 20.26 64.23
C ARG A 332 -46.64 20.13 64.96
N ARG A 333 -46.69 20.34 66.27
CA ARG A 333 -45.62 20.08 67.25
C ARG A 333 -45.03 18.68 67.09
N LEU A 334 -43.71 18.57 67.16
CA LEU A 334 -43.03 17.40 67.69
C LEU A 334 -41.84 17.85 68.55
N ASP A 335 -41.68 17.09 69.62
CA ASP A 335 -41.16 17.51 70.91
C ASP A 335 -39.70 17.98 70.96
N ALA A 336 -39.50 18.90 71.90
CA ALA A 336 -38.23 19.37 72.37
C ALA A 336 -37.39 18.24 72.97
N LYS A 337 -36.18 18.06 72.44
CA LYS A 337 -35.07 17.47 73.19
C LYS A 337 -34.05 18.57 73.46
N LYS A 338 -34.15 19.19 74.64
CA LYS A 338 -33.11 20.05 75.20
C LYS A 338 -31.80 19.28 75.28
N ARG A 339 -30.73 19.81 74.70
CA ARG A 339 -29.37 19.66 75.21
C ARG A 339 -28.44 20.72 74.63
N LEU A 340 -27.78 21.41 75.56
CA LEU A 340 -26.64 22.33 75.47
C LEU A 340 -26.88 23.71 74.84
N ASP A 341 -27.24 24.65 75.72
CA ASP A 341 -26.75 26.03 75.64
C ASP A 341 -25.23 26.01 75.87
N LEU A 342 -24.47 25.97 74.79
CA LEU A 342 -23.07 26.39 74.75
C LEU A 342 -22.81 26.99 73.36
N GLU A 343 -22.18 28.16 73.36
CA GLU A 343 -21.60 28.86 72.20
C GLU A 343 -22.52 29.76 71.34
N ASN A 344 -23.01 30.84 71.95
CA ASN A 344 -23.53 32.01 71.21
C ASN A 344 -22.44 33.04 70.84
N ALA A 345 -21.18 32.59 70.69
CA ALA A 345 -20.05 33.42 70.24
C ALA A 345 -19.46 32.95 68.88
N ASN A 346 -19.98 31.87 68.30
CA ASN A 346 -19.43 31.25 67.08
C ASN A 346 -20.29 31.44 65.81
N VAL A 347 -21.49 32.03 65.92
CA VAL A 347 -22.41 32.22 64.79
C VAL A 347 -21.89 33.26 63.79
N ASP A 348 -21.30 34.36 64.27
CA ASP A 348 -20.69 35.38 63.42
C ASP A 348 -19.44 34.86 62.68
N SER A 349 -18.66 33.99 63.33
CA SER A 349 -17.47 33.37 62.72
C SER A 349 -17.86 32.42 61.58
N TYR A 350 -18.92 31.62 61.76
CA TYR A 350 -19.42 30.72 60.73
C TYR A 350 -20.02 31.46 59.52
N MET A 351 -20.78 32.52 59.76
CA MET A 351 -21.31 33.38 58.69
C MET A 351 -20.19 34.02 57.86
N LEU A 352 -19.14 34.53 58.52
CA LEU A 352 -17.99 35.14 57.84
C LEU A 352 -17.23 34.12 56.99
N LEU A 353 -17.05 32.90 57.50
CA LEU A 353 -16.34 31.82 56.81
C LEU A 353 -17.14 31.32 55.59
N HIS A 354 -18.45 31.20 55.72
CA HIS A 354 -19.35 30.86 54.62
C HIS A 354 -19.36 31.96 53.53
N ASP A 355 -19.38 33.24 53.92
CA ASP A 355 -19.29 34.35 52.97
C ASP A 355 -17.93 34.40 52.25
N LEU A 356 -16.83 34.08 52.94
CA LEU A 356 -15.51 33.95 52.34
C LEU A 356 -15.45 32.79 51.34
N SER A 357 -15.97 31.62 51.69
CA SER A 357 -16.05 30.46 50.79
C SER A 357 -16.86 30.79 49.54
N ARG A 358 -18.02 31.43 49.70
CA ARG A 358 -18.88 31.84 48.58
C ARG A 358 -18.21 32.88 47.67
N ARG A 359 -17.40 33.79 48.24
CA ARG A 359 -16.61 34.75 47.44
C ARG A 359 -15.49 34.05 46.67
N GLN A 360 -14.82 33.08 47.28
CA GLN A 360 -13.78 32.30 46.63
C GLN A 360 -14.33 31.48 45.45
N GLU A 361 -15.46 30.78 45.64
CA GLU A 361 -16.15 30.06 44.57
C GLU A 361 -16.57 31.00 43.43
N ASN A 362 -17.12 32.18 43.75
CA ASN A 362 -17.47 33.18 42.73
C ASN A 362 -16.24 33.69 41.96
N HIS A 363 -15.09 33.84 42.62
CA HIS A 363 -13.85 34.23 41.94
C HIS A 363 -13.36 33.13 40.99
N GLN A 364 -13.43 31.86 41.38
CA GLN A 364 -13.08 30.73 40.52
C GLN A 364 -14.02 30.65 39.31
N LEU A 365 -15.33 30.73 39.51
CA LEU A 365 -16.31 30.72 38.42
C LEU A 365 -16.10 31.89 37.45
N ARG A 366 -15.78 33.08 37.95
CA ARG A 366 -15.47 34.23 37.07
C ARG A 366 -14.22 34.00 36.23
N HIS A 367 -13.20 33.37 36.80
CA HIS A 367 -11.99 33.04 36.06
C HIS A 367 -12.28 31.98 34.98
N GLU A 368 -13.07 30.96 35.31
CA GLU A 368 -13.47 29.91 34.36
C GLU A 368 -14.33 30.47 33.21
N ILE A 369 -15.30 31.34 33.52
CA ILE A 369 -16.11 32.03 32.49
C ILE A 369 -15.22 32.85 31.57
N LYS A 370 -14.23 33.57 32.10
CA LYS A 370 -13.32 34.39 31.29
C LYS A 370 -12.47 33.52 30.36
N LEU A 371 -11.93 32.40 30.88
CA LEU A 371 -11.16 31.45 30.09
C LEU A 371 -12.01 30.83 28.96
N LEU A 372 -13.26 30.47 29.27
CA LEU A 372 -14.20 29.94 28.27
C LEU A 372 -14.56 30.98 27.21
N GLN A 373 -14.72 32.26 27.58
CA GLN A 373 -14.95 33.34 26.63
C GLN A 373 -13.77 33.53 25.66
N GLU A 374 -12.54 33.55 26.18
CA GLU A 374 -11.33 33.65 25.35
C GLU A 374 -11.21 32.45 24.38
N LYS A 375 -11.54 31.24 24.84
CA LYS A 375 -11.56 30.04 24.00
C LYS A 375 -12.63 30.11 22.90
N VAL A 376 -13.83 30.62 23.21
CA VAL A 376 -14.90 30.81 22.21
C VAL A 376 -14.48 31.82 21.15
N GLU A 377 -13.87 32.94 21.53
CA GLU A 377 -13.38 33.92 20.55
C GLU A 377 -12.28 33.33 19.67
N GLN A 378 -11.36 32.55 20.25
CA GLN A 378 -10.31 31.87 19.48
C GLN A 378 -10.91 30.89 18.46
N LEU A 379 -11.88 30.07 18.89
CA LEU A 379 -12.58 29.15 18.00
C LEU A 379 -13.35 29.88 16.90
N GLN A 380 -13.99 31.01 17.20
CA GLN A 380 -14.67 31.83 16.19
C GLN A 380 -13.70 32.37 15.13
N ARG A 381 -12.51 32.84 15.54
CA ARG A 381 -11.47 33.28 14.60
C ARG A 381 -10.97 32.14 13.72
N GLN A 382 -10.75 30.96 14.31
CA GLN A 382 -10.36 29.76 13.56
C GLN A 382 -11.45 29.36 12.56
N ASN A 383 -12.73 29.43 12.95
CA ASN A 383 -13.84 29.08 12.07
C ASN A 383 -13.95 30.03 10.86
N MET A 384 -13.85 31.34 11.09
CA MET A 384 -13.82 32.34 10.01
C MET A 384 -12.64 32.11 9.04
N SER A 385 -11.48 31.73 9.57
CA SER A 385 -10.31 31.41 8.73
C SER A 385 -10.52 30.13 7.92
N SER A 386 -11.21 29.14 8.47
CA SER A 386 -11.54 27.90 7.76
C SER A 386 -12.61 28.13 6.68
N GLU A 387 -13.64 28.93 6.96
CA GLU A 387 -14.66 29.33 5.97
C GLU A 387 -14.03 30.08 4.78
N LYS A 388 -13.07 30.98 5.04
CA LYS A 388 -12.33 31.68 3.98
C LYS A 388 -11.55 30.70 3.08
N ARG A 389 -10.80 29.77 3.69
CA ARG A 389 -10.05 28.75 2.95
C ARG A 389 -10.97 27.82 2.17
N GLN A 390 -12.14 27.50 2.70
CA GLN A 390 -13.14 26.70 1.99
C GLN A 390 -13.63 27.42 0.73
N SER A 391 -13.95 28.72 0.84
CA SER A 391 -14.36 29.52 -0.32
C SER A 391 -13.27 29.59 -1.40
N GLU A 392 -12.00 29.70 -1.01
CA GLU A 392 -10.86 29.69 -1.94
C GLU A 392 -10.71 28.35 -2.66
N VAL A 393 -10.90 27.23 -1.94
CA VAL A 393 -10.86 25.89 -2.53
C VAL A 393 -12.02 25.68 -3.52
N GLU A 394 -13.22 26.15 -3.18
CA GLU A 394 -14.39 26.10 -4.08
C GLU A 394 -14.12 26.86 -5.39
N GLU A 395 -13.52 28.06 -5.32
CA GLU A 395 -13.12 28.83 -6.51
C GLU A 395 -12.08 28.10 -7.37
N ILE A 396 -11.08 27.45 -6.75
CA ILE A 396 -10.08 26.66 -7.47
C ILE A 396 -10.73 25.45 -8.15
N CYS A 397 -11.65 24.77 -7.47
CA CYS A 397 -12.37 23.63 -8.02
C CYS A 397 -13.19 24.01 -9.26
N ASP A 398 -13.93 25.12 -9.19
CA ASP A 398 -14.69 25.66 -10.34
C ASP A 398 -13.76 26.00 -11.51
N GLY A 399 -12.58 26.57 -11.22
CA GLY A 399 -11.55 26.86 -12.23
C GLY A 399 -10.98 25.60 -12.90
N LEU A 400 -10.72 24.55 -12.13
CA LEU A 400 -10.23 23.27 -12.65
C LEU A 400 -11.29 22.52 -13.46
N GLU A 401 -12.56 22.57 -13.04
CA GLU A 401 -13.67 22.00 -13.81
C GLU A 401 -13.78 22.68 -15.18
N HIS A 402 -13.69 24.01 -15.22
CA HIS A 402 -13.70 24.75 -16.48
C HIS A 402 -12.51 24.39 -17.39
N GLN A 403 -11.30 24.22 -16.83
CA GLN A 403 -10.13 23.77 -17.59
C GLN A 403 -10.30 22.34 -18.12
N GLN A 404 -10.89 21.45 -17.32
CA GLN A 404 -11.16 20.07 -17.73
C GLN A 404 -12.13 20.03 -18.92
N ASP A 405 -13.17 20.84 -18.90
CA ASP A 405 -14.12 20.97 -20.01
C ASP A 405 -13.43 21.49 -21.27
N LEU A 406 -12.56 22.50 -21.16
CA LEU A 406 -11.79 23.02 -22.29
C LEU A 406 -10.89 21.94 -22.92
N VAL A 407 -10.15 21.19 -22.09
CA VAL A 407 -9.29 20.09 -22.58
C VAL A 407 -10.11 18.99 -23.23
N LYS A 408 -11.30 18.70 -22.70
CA LYS A 408 -12.20 17.70 -23.27
C LYS A 408 -12.72 18.13 -24.65
N ASP A 409 -13.05 19.41 -24.82
CA ASP A 409 -13.43 19.98 -26.11
C ASP A 409 -12.26 19.94 -27.11
N GLU A 410 -11.04 20.25 -26.67
CA GLU A 410 -9.82 20.12 -27.51
C GLU A 410 -9.57 18.68 -27.94
N LEU A 411 -9.68 17.71 -27.03
CA LEU A 411 -9.54 16.29 -27.35
C LEU A 411 -10.62 15.82 -28.34
N GLY A 412 -11.86 16.28 -28.18
CA GLY A 412 -12.93 16.02 -29.15
C GLY A 412 -12.60 16.57 -30.54
N ASN A 413 -12.01 17.76 -30.63
CA ASN A 413 -11.55 18.33 -31.90
C ASN A 413 -10.43 17.49 -32.55
N PHE A 414 -9.49 16.96 -31.75
CA PHE A 414 -8.43 16.08 -32.26
C PHE A 414 -8.99 14.74 -32.76
N GLU A 415 -9.99 14.18 -32.10
CA GLU A 415 -10.65 12.94 -32.54
C GLU A 415 -11.25 13.10 -33.95
N VAL A 416 -11.95 14.20 -34.20
CA VAL A 416 -12.49 14.53 -35.52
C VAL A 416 -11.37 14.66 -36.57
N GLN A 417 -10.23 15.27 -36.24
CA GLN A 417 -9.10 15.39 -37.16
C GLN A 417 -8.45 14.04 -37.48
N ILE A 418 -8.34 13.16 -36.48
CA ILE A 418 -7.82 11.79 -36.65
C ILE A 418 -8.75 11.01 -37.60
N ASP A 419 -10.06 11.10 -37.40
CA ASP A 419 -11.05 10.44 -38.27
C ASP A 419 -10.97 10.94 -39.71
N GLU A 420 -10.82 12.26 -39.92
CA GLU A 420 -10.62 12.82 -41.27
C GLU A 420 -9.34 12.28 -41.92
N LEU A 421 -8.24 12.21 -41.15
CA LEU A 421 -6.95 11.74 -41.65
C LEU A 421 -6.99 10.25 -41.98
N VAL A 422 -7.65 9.43 -41.16
CA VAL A 422 -7.91 8.01 -41.42
C VAL A 422 -8.75 7.84 -42.69
N GLY A 423 -9.78 8.67 -42.88
CA GLY A 423 -10.58 8.71 -44.11
C GLY A 423 -9.72 8.95 -45.35
N ARG A 424 -8.87 9.99 -45.33
CA ARG A 424 -7.93 10.31 -46.43
C ARG A 424 -6.93 9.18 -46.69
N LEU A 425 -6.44 8.53 -45.64
CA LEU A 425 -5.53 7.39 -45.75
C LEU A 425 -6.20 6.21 -46.47
N GLY A 426 -7.47 5.94 -46.16
CA GLY A 426 -8.28 4.94 -46.85
C GLY A 426 -8.55 5.29 -48.32
N GLU A 427 -8.67 6.57 -48.67
CA GLU A 427 -8.75 7.00 -50.08
C GLU A 427 -7.43 6.76 -50.83
N ILE A 428 -6.29 7.09 -50.21
CA ILE A 428 -4.96 6.84 -50.79
C ILE A 428 -4.73 5.34 -50.98
N GLU A 429 -5.10 4.51 -50.00
CA GLU A 429 -4.99 3.05 -50.09
C GLU A 429 -5.81 2.50 -51.26
N LYS A 430 -7.02 3.05 -51.51
CA LYS A 430 -7.83 2.70 -52.68
C LYS A 430 -7.21 3.16 -54.00
N GLN A 431 -6.46 4.26 -54.02
CA GLN A 431 -5.80 4.77 -55.23
C GLN A 431 -4.47 4.06 -55.55
N MET A 432 -3.81 3.46 -54.55
CA MET A 432 -2.49 2.85 -54.70
C MET A 432 -2.42 1.73 -55.76
N PRO A 433 -3.41 0.82 -55.90
CA PRO A 433 -3.42 -0.18 -56.97
C PRO A 433 -3.42 0.45 -58.37
N PHE A 434 -4.20 1.52 -58.56
CA PHE A 434 -4.28 2.22 -59.85
C PHE A 434 -2.96 2.89 -60.21
N LEU A 435 -2.27 3.51 -59.23
CA LEU A 435 -0.95 4.11 -59.44
C LEU A 435 0.13 3.05 -59.76
N LEU A 436 0.03 1.86 -59.17
CA LEU A 436 0.94 0.75 -59.46
C LEU A 436 0.69 0.20 -60.88
N GLU A 437 -0.57 0.08 -61.28
CA GLU A 437 -0.96 -0.37 -62.62
C GLU A 437 -0.50 0.63 -63.70
N GLU A 438 -0.76 1.93 -63.52
CA GLU A 438 -0.27 3.00 -64.41
C GLU A 438 1.27 2.98 -64.53
N ARG A 439 1.97 2.73 -63.41
CA ARG A 439 3.43 2.64 -63.40
C ARG A 439 3.93 1.39 -64.13
N GLU A 440 3.27 0.25 -63.95
CA GLU A 440 3.61 -0.97 -64.69
C GLU A 440 3.41 -0.79 -66.19
N ASP A 441 2.31 -0.18 -66.60
CA ASP A 441 2.02 0.11 -68.00
C ASP A 441 3.05 1.07 -68.60
N PHE A 442 3.42 2.12 -67.88
CA PHE A 442 4.48 3.02 -68.28
C PHE A 442 5.83 2.31 -68.44
N MET A 443 6.20 1.41 -67.51
CA MET A 443 7.43 0.62 -67.60
C MET A 443 7.38 -0.36 -68.78
N ARG A 444 6.25 -1.05 -68.99
CA ARG A 444 6.06 -1.95 -70.15
C ARG A 444 6.20 -1.19 -71.46
N GLN A 445 5.62 0.02 -71.55
CA GLN A 445 5.74 0.88 -72.72
C GLN A 445 7.19 1.33 -72.92
N THR A 446 7.87 1.79 -71.89
CA THR A 446 9.28 2.21 -71.96
C THR A 446 10.19 1.06 -72.42
N ILE A 447 9.98 -0.16 -71.90
CA ILE A 447 10.73 -1.35 -72.33
C ILE A 447 10.45 -1.66 -73.80
N ARG A 448 9.19 -1.54 -74.23
CA ARG A 448 8.80 -1.75 -75.63
C ARG A 448 9.48 -0.73 -76.55
N ASP A 449 9.50 0.54 -76.15
CA ASP A 449 10.13 1.62 -76.90
C ASP A 449 11.65 1.40 -77.00
N MET A 450 12.33 1.03 -75.91
CA MET A 450 13.76 0.68 -75.92
C MET A 450 14.08 -0.57 -76.76
N LEU A 451 13.18 -1.56 -76.81
CA LEU A 451 13.35 -2.76 -77.64
C LEU A 451 13.02 -2.53 -79.12
N GLN A 452 12.28 -1.47 -79.43
CA GLN A 452 12.02 -1.01 -80.80
C GLN A 452 13.15 -0.16 -81.36
N GLU A 453 13.99 0.44 -80.52
CA GLU A 453 15.25 1.03 -80.97
C GLU A 453 16.22 -0.09 -81.40
N ASP A 454 16.30 -0.34 -82.71
CA ASP A 454 17.10 -1.41 -83.35
C ASP A 454 18.54 -1.52 -82.81
N MET A 455 19.14 -0.42 -82.35
CA MET A 455 20.48 -0.42 -81.75
C MET A 455 20.58 -1.30 -80.49
N MET A 456 19.53 -1.41 -79.67
CA MET A 456 19.60 -2.17 -78.42
C MET A 456 19.39 -3.68 -78.66
N ARG A 457 18.66 -4.04 -79.72
CA ARG A 457 18.53 -5.43 -80.18
C ARG A 457 19.87 -6.00 -80.64
N ASP A 458 20.60 -5.25 -81.45
CA ASP A 458 21.90 -5.66 -81.96
C ASP A 458 22.94 -5.73 -80.83
N LEU A 459 22.92 -4.77 -79.89
CA LEU A 459 23.82 -4.79 -78.74
C LEU A 459 23.60 -6.00 -77.82
N ILE A 460 22.34 -6.40 -77.60
CA ILE A 460 22.01 -7.60 -76.81
C ILE A 460 22.37 -8.87 -77.58
N ALA A 461 22.15 -8.91 -78.89
CA ALA A 461 22.53 -10.04 -79.74
C ALA A 461 24.06 -10.26 -79.74
N ASP A 462 24.85 -9.18 -79.83
CA ASP A 462 26.30 -9.23 -79.81
C ASP A 462 26.85 -9.70 -78.45
N VAL A 463 26.32 -9.19 -77.34
CA VAL A 463 26.75 -9.63 -75.99
C VAL A 463 26.37 -11.08 -75.70
N VAL A 464 25.20 -11.54 -76.16
CA VAL A 464 24.79 -12.95 -76.00
C VAL A 464 25.64 -13.87 -76.87
N LYS A 465 26.05 -13.42 -78.06
CA LYS A 465 26.93 -14.17 -78.96
C LYS A 465 28.35 -14.27 -78.40
N GLU A 466 28.90 -13.17 -77.89
CA GLU A 466 30.23 -13.13 -77.27
C GLU A 466 30.30 -14.05 -76.02
N GLN A 467 29.25 -14.07 -75.18
CA GLN A 467 29.18 -15.00 -74.03
C GLN A 467 28.98 -16.47 -74.43
N ALA A 468 28.30 -16.76 -75.55
CA ALA A 468 28.12 -18.13 -76.03
C ALA A 468 29.44 -18.69 -76.59
N ASP A 469 30.22 -17.86 -77.28
CA ASP A 469 31.52 -18.23 -77.84
C ASP A 469 32.57 -18.48 -76.73
N ASP A 470 32.60 -17.63 -75.68
CA ASP A 470 33.51 -17.81 -74.53
C ASP A 470 33.23 -19.08 -73.71
N ARG A 471 31.96 -19.49 -73.58
CA ARG A 471 31.59 -20.70 -72.81
C ARG A 471 31.75 -22.00 -73.58
N SER A 472 31.70 -21.95 -74.91
CA SER A 472 31.95 -23.12 -75.76
C SER A 472 33.40 -23.61 -75.63
N SER A 473 34.32 -22.70 -75.33
CA SER A 473 35.75 -22.96 -75.10
C SER A 473 36.02 -23.71 -73.79
N ASP A 474 35.35 -23.34 -72.70
CA ASP A 474 35.65 -23.88 -71.37
C ASP A 474 35.04 -25.26 -71.08
N TYR A 475 33.99 -25.67 -71.82
CA TYR A 475 33.25 -26.91 -71.53
C TYR A 475 33.73 -28.16 -72.29
N VAL A 476 34.57 -28.04 -73.31
CA VAL A 476 35.08 -29.21 -74.06
C VAL A 476 36.27 -29.90 -73.36
N GLY A 477 36.78 -29.34 -72.25
CA GLY A 477 37.98 -29.84 -71.57
C GLY A 477 37.79 -30.81 -70.39
N ARG A 478 36.57 -31.11 -69.94
CA ARG A 478 36.35 -32.03 -68.80
C ARG A 478 35.19 -32.98 -69.03
N GLU A 479 35.50 -34.13 -69.64
CA GLU A 479 34.69 -35.33 -69.51
C GLU A 479 34.72 -35.83 -68.06
N GLY A 480 33.59 -35.71 -67.38
CA GLY A 480 33.33 -36.29 -66.08
C GLY A 480 31.96 -35.83 -65.62
N GLU A 481 31.00 -36.75 -65.54
CA GLU A 481 29.64 -36.53 -65.05
C GLU A 481 29.66 -35.76 -63.72
N VAL A 482 29.34 -34.46 -63.78
CA VAL A 482 29.09 -33.64 -62.59
C VAL A 482 27.65 -33.16 -62.67
N ASN A 483 26.88 -33.49 -61.63
CA ASN A 483 25.53 -32.99 -61.39
C ASN A 483 25.49 -31.45 -61.52
N LEU A 484 24.92 -30.99 -62.63
CA LEU A 484 24.82 -29.59 -63.06
C LEU A 484 23.91 -28.63 -62.26
N PRO A 485 22.97 -29.03 -61.37
CA PRO A 485 22.03 -28.05 -60.82
C PRO A 485 22.64 -27.13 -59.74
N GLY A 486 23.72 -27.53 -59.09
CA GLY A 486 24.37 -26.72 -58.04
C GLY A 486 25.17 -25.53 -58.59
N PRO A 487 26.15 -25.76 -59.49
CA PRO A 487 27.00 -24.69 -60.02
C PRO A 487 26.24 -23.66 -60.87
N VAL A 488 25.26 -24.11 -61.67
CA VAL A 488 24.44 -23.23 -62.51
C VAL A 488 23.56 -22.31 -61.66
N ARG A 489 23.01 -22.83 -60.55
CA ARG A 489 22.22 -22.02 -59.62
C ARG A 489 23.06 -21.00 -58.87
N ALA A 490 24.25 -21.40 -58.40
CA ALA A 490 25.18 -20.48 -57.75
C ALA A 490 25.60 -19.34 -58.70
N TYR A 491 25.83 -19.68 -59.97
CA TYR A 491 26.21 -18.73 -61.00
C TYR A 491 25.07 -17.77 -61.40
N LEU A 492 23.83 -18.26 -61.52
CA LEU A 492 22.67 -17.40 -61.74
C LEU A 492 22.44 -16.44 -60.57
N CYS A 493 22.64 -16.89 -59.33
CA CYS A 493 22.56 -16.02 -58.16
C CYS A 493 23.61 -14.90 -58.19
N THR A 494 24.84 -15.18 -58.64
CA THR A 494 25.89 -14.16 -58.75
C THR A 494 25.57 -13.12 -59.83
N ILE A 495 25.09 -13.54 -61.01
CA ILE A 495 24.71 -12.60 -62.08
C ILE A 495 23.58 -11.67 -61.62
N VAL A 496 22.54 -12.23 -60.98
CA VAL A 496 21.41 -11.44 -60.51
C VAL A 496 21.84 -10.46 -59.41
N ALA A 497 22.71 -10.90 -58.49
CA ALA A 497 23.25 -10.03 -57.44
C ALA A 497 24.03 -8.84 -58.01
N ASP A 498 24.90 -9.09 -59.01
CA ASP A 498 25.72 -8.05 -59.64
C ASP A 498 24.87 -7.06 -60.44
N GLN A 499 23.84 -7.54 -61.15
CA GLN A 499 22.91 -6.66 -61.86
C GLN A 499 22.08 -5.79 -60.92
N VAL A 500 21.58 -6.34 -59.80
CA VAL A 500 20.85 -5.57 -58.79
C VAL A 500 21.75 -4.52 -58.14
N ALA A 501 23.01 -4.85 -57.85
CA ALA A 501 23.98 -3.90 -57.30
C ALA A 501 24.26 -2.75 -58.27
N MET A 502 24.47 -3.05 -59.55
CA MET A 502 24.69 -2.06 -60.60
C MET A 502 23.48 -1.12 -60.76
N MET A 503 22.26 -1.67 -60.75
CA MET A 503 21.02 -0.91 -60.86
C MET A 503 20.83 0.04 -59.67
N LYS A 504 21.10 -0.46 -58.46
CA LYS A 504 21.05 0.33 -57.22
C LYS A 504 22.07 1.48 -57.23
N ALA A 505 23.25 1.25 -57.81
CA ALA A 505 24.27 2.29 -57.98
C ALA A 505 23.82 3.36 -58.97
N LYS A 506 23.23 2.96 -60.12
CA LYS A 506 22.68 3.91 -61.11
C LYS A 506 21.52 4.73 -60.53
N MET A 507 20.58 4.11 -59.81
CA MET A 507 19.48 4.84 -59.15
C MET A 507 19.99 5.83 -58.10
N ARG A 508 20.98 5.46 -57.30
CA ARG A 508 21.61 6.37 -56.33
C ARG A 508 22.32 7.55 -56.98
N LYS A 509 22.85 7.36 -58.20
CA LYS A 509 23.47 8.45 -58.96
C LYS A 509 22.40 9.39 -59.51
N ALA A 510 21.34 8.84 -60.11
CA ALA A 510 20.21 9.61 -60.64
C ALA A 510 19.41 10.38 -59.58
N LEU A 511 19.39 9.92 -58.32
CA LEU A 511 18.74 10.62 -57.20
C LEU A 511 19.58 11.77 -56.60
N ARG A 512 20.86 11.90 -57.00
CA ARG A 512 21.76 12.96 -56.52
C ARG A 512 21.95 14.08 -57.55
N GLU A 513 21.60 13.80 -58.81
CA GLU A 513 21.46 14.78 -59.88
C GLU A 513 20.04 15.32 -59.86
#